data_AF-A0A662UP44-F1
#
_entry.id   AF-A0A662UP44-F1
#
_cell.length_a   1.000
_cell.length_b   1.000
_cell.length_c   1.000
_cell.angle_alpha   90.00
_cell.angle_beta   90.00
_cell.angle_gamma   90.00
#
_symmetry.space_group_name_H-M   'P 1'
#
loop_
_entity.id
_entity.type
_entity.pdbx_description
1 polymer ?
#
loop_
_entity_poly.entity_id
_entity_poly.type
_entity_poly.pdbx_seq_one_letter_code
_entity_poly.pdbx_strand_id
1 'polypeptide(L)' 'MIRINYVELKTYVHATEDERKVLDALFKIIPGEFKDKIKINKQIVKGYYGNPITIVQIVLRNKYAIELLRRLG' A
#
# COMPACT_ATOMS: atom_id res chain seq x y z
N MET A 1 22.89 -3.86 12.80
CA MET A 1 21.76 -2.90 12.92
C MET A 1 21.12 -2.75 11.55
N ILE A 2 19.86 -3.17 11.39
CA ILE A 2 19.15 -3.06 10.11
C ILE A 2 18.83 -1.59 9.86
N ARG A 3 19.23 -1.06 8.70
CA ARG A 3 18.85 0.27 8.23
C ARG A 3 17.80 0.12 7.14
N ILE A 4 16.62 0.71 7.36
CA ILE A 4 15.52 0.71 6.40
C ILE A 4 15.27 2.14 5.97
N ASN A 5 15.45 2.42 4.68
CA ASN A 5 15.19 3.75 4.14
C ASN A 5 13.68 3.99 3.96
N TYR A 6 12.98 3.00 3.42
CA TYR A 6 11.54 3.04 3.24
C TYR A 6 10.94 1.62 3.14
N VAL A 7 9.63 1.53 3.34
CA VAL A 7 8.79 0.38 3.02
C VAL A 7 7.75 0.85 2.01
N GLU A 8 7.54 0.06 0.98
CA GLU A 8 6.49 0.26 -0.02
C GLU A 8 5.47 -0.88 0.09
N LEU A 9 4.21 -0.51 0.26
CA LEU A 9 3.08 -1.42 0.12
C LEU A 9 2.41 -1.14 -1.22
N LYS A 10 2.18 -2.18 -2.02
CA LYS A 10 1.56 -2.08 -3.33
C LYS A 10 0.49 -3.14 -3.48
N THR A 11 -0.67 -2.75 -3.98
CA THR A 11 -1.75 -3.68 -4.36
C THR A 11 -2.28 -3.35 -5.74
N TYR A 12 -2.90 -4.33 -6.37
CA TYR A 12 -3.57 -4.24 -7.66
C TYR A 12 -5.05 -4.55 -7.44
N VAL A 13 -5.92 -3.73 -8.00
CA VAL A 13 -7.37 -3.96 -8.00
C VAL A 13 -7.78 -4.23 -9.43
N HIS A 14 -8.23 -5.45 -9.68
CA HIS A 14 -8.76 -5.90 -10.95
C HIS A 14 -10.23 -5.50 -11.11
N ALA A 15 -10.70 -5.45 -12.36
CA ALA A 15 -12.07 -5.05 -12.70
C ALA A 15 -13.17 -5.88 -12.00
N THR A 16 -12.86 -7.12 -11.59
CA THR A 16 -13.80 -8.02 -10.91
C THR A 16 -13.77 -7.90 -9.38
N GLU A 17 -12.87 -7.11 -8.81
CA GLU A 17 -12.71 -6.94 -7.37
C GLU A 17 -13.44 -5.69 -6.87
N ASP A 18 -13.87 -5.70 -5.59
CA ASP A 18 -14.37 -4.50 -4.93
C ASP A 18 -13.19 -3.70 -4.39
N GLU A 19 -12.89 -2.56 -5.04
CA GLU A 19 -11.79 -1.68 -4.66
C GLU A 19 -11.80 -1.31 -3.17
N ARG A 20 -12.98 -1.03 -2.59
CA ARG A 20 -13.07 -0.60 -1.19
C ARG A 20 -12.62 -1.70 -0.26
N LYS A 21 -13.02 -2.96 -0.52
CA LYS A 21 -12.59 -4.11 0.28
C LYS A 21 -11.08 -4.34 0.19
N VAL A 22 -10.49 -4.15 -0.99
CA VAL A 22 -9.04 -4.27 -1.18
C VAL A 22 -8.30 -3.16 -0.43
N LEU A 23 -8.78 -1.91 -0.52
CA LEU A 23 -8.21 -0.78 0.21
C LEU A 23 -8.33 -0.95 1.73
N ASP A 24 -9.47 -1.41 2.22
CA ASP A 24 -9.66 -1.70 3.65
C ASP A 24 -8.68 -2.76 4.15
N ALA A 25 -8.41 -3.81 3.35
CA ALA A 25 -7.42 -4.82 3.67
C ALA A 25 -6.00 -4.24 3.69
N LEU A 26 -5.63 -3.42 2.69
CA LEU A 26 -4.35 -2.74 2.63
C LEU A 26 -4.12 -1.81 3.84
N PHE A 27 -5.13 -1.01 4.20
CA PHE A 27 -5.03 -0.07 5.32
C PHE A 27 -4.96 -0.75 6.68
N LYS A 28 -5.50 -1.97 6.84
CA LYS A 28 -5.35 -2.76 8.08
C LYS A 28 -3.90 -3.16 8.38
N ILE A 29 -3.04 -3.22 7.37
CA ILE A 29 -1.60 -3.47 7.54
C ILE A 29 -0.91 -2.27 8.20
N ILE A 30 -1.45 -1.06 8.00
CA ILE A 30 -0.84 0.20 8.45
C ILE A 30 -1.43 0.59 9.81
N PRO A 31 -0.59 0.78 10.85
CA PRO A 31 -1.04 1.30 12.14
C PRO A 31 -1.82 2.61 11.99
N GLY A 32 -2.93 2.74 12.73
CA GLY A 32 -3.83 3.90 12.63
C GLY A 32 -3.11 5.24 12.88
N GLU A 33 -2.10 5.25 13.74
CA GLU A 33 -1.26 6.42 14.04
C GLU A 33 -0.41 6.92 12.85
N PHE A 34 -0.31 6.14 11.76
CA PHE A 34 0.44 6.51 10.56
C PHE A 34 -0.43 7.06 9.43
N LYS A 35 -1.76 7.09 9.59
CA LYS A 35 -2.70 7.49 8.51
C LYS A 35 -2.39 8.88 7.93
N ASP A 36 -1.98 9.84 8.76
CA ASP A 36 -1.63 11.20 8.29
C ASP A 36 -0.19 11.32 7.77
N LYS A 37 0.58 10.22 7.79
CA LYS A 37 2.01 10.18 7.42
C LYS A 37 2.25 9.41 6.12
N ILE A 38 1.21 8.76 5.59
CA ILE A 38 1.30 8.01 4.35
C ILE A 38 0.94 8.88 3.15
N LYS A 39 1.71 8.74 2.07
CA LYS A 39 1.31 9.22 0.75
C LYS A 39 0.74 8.04 -0.01
N ILE A 40 -0.51 8.17 -0.45
CA ILE A 40 -1.19 7.19 -1.30
C ILE A 40 -1.05 7.67 -2.74
N ASN A 41 -0.50 6.82 -3.60
CA ASN A 41 -0.47 7.02 -5.04
C ASN A 41 -1.43 6.01 -5.68
N LYS A 42 -2.34 6.49 -6.53
CA LYS A 42 -3.32 5.67 -7.26
C LYS A 42 -3.13 5.91 -8.75
N GLN A 43 -2.95 4.83 -9.51
CA GLN A 43 -2.81 4.87 -10.96
C GLN A 43 -3.76 3.86 -11.59
N ILE A 44 -4.41 4.23 -12.70
CA ILE A 44 -5.21 3.31 -13.51
C ILE A 44 -4.42 2.97 -14.76
N VAL A 45 -4.20 1.68 -15.00
CA VAL A 45 -3.52 1.15 -16.19
C VAL A 45 -4.42 0.16 -16.90
N LYS A 46 -4.04 -0.25 -18.12
CA LYS A 46 -4.70 -1.34 -18.83
C LYS A 46 -3.90 -2.63 -18.64
N GLY A 47 -4.57 -3.71 -18.25
CA GLY A 47 -4.00 -5.04 -18.23
C GLY A 47 -3.83 -5.62 -19.63
N TYR A 48 -3.33 -6.86 -19.71
CA TYR A 48 -3.05 -7.53 -20.98
C TYR A 48 -4.25 -7.59 -21.93
N TYR A 49 -5.45 -7.82 -21.40
CA TYR A 49 -6.70 -7.87 -22.16
C TYR A 49 -7.42 -6.51 -22.27
N GLY A 50 -6.75 -5.40 -21.96
CA GLY A 50 -7.35 -4.06 -21.99
C GLY A 50 -8.24 -3.71 -20.78
N ASN A 51 -8.52 -4.66 -19.90
CA ASN A 51 -9.26 -4.43 -18.66
C ASN A 51 -8.54 -3.43 -17.75
N PRO A 52 -9.25 -2.51 -17.07
CA PRO A 52 -8.62 -1.58 -16.15
C PRO A 52 -8.05 -2.33 -14.95
N ILE A 53 -6.86 -1.92 -14.53
CA ILE A 53 -6.24 -2.30 -13.26
C ILE A 53 -5.91 -1.02 -12.51
N THR A 54 -6.38 -0.93 -11.27
CA THR A 54 -5.99 0.14 -10.36
C THR A 54 -4.79 -0.31 -9.54
N ILE A 55 -3.69 0.43 -9.63
CA ILE A 55 -2.51 0.23 -8.80
C ILE A 55 -2.57 1.23 -7.65
N VAL A 56 -2.48 0.74 -6.42
CA VAL A 56 -2.42 1.58 -5.22
C VAL A 56 -1.11 1.33 -4.51
N GLN A 57 -0.36 2.40 -4.25
CA GLN A 57 0.96 2.36 -3.65
C GLN A 57 1.02 3.28 -2.44
N ILE A 58 1.62 2.79 -1.35
CA ILE A 58 1.83 3.52 -0.11
C ILE A 58 3.31 3.43 0.26
N VAL A 59 3.94 4.57 0.52
CA VAL A 59 5.36 4.63 0.90
C VAL A 59 5.51 5.20 2.30
N LEU A 60 6.11 4.42 3.21
CA LEU A 60 6.54 4.86 4.54
C LEU A 60 8.06 4.98 4.57
N ARG A 61 8.58 6.05 5.18
CA ARG A 61 10.02 6.34 5.23
C ARG A 61 10.54 6.40 6.66
N ASN A 62 11.85 6.24 6.82
CA ASN A 62 12.56 6.45 8.09
C ASN A 62 11.94 5.61 9.24
N LYS A 63 11.65 6.26 10.38
CA LYS A 63 11.11 5.60 11.58
C LYS A 63 9.81 4.81 11.33
N TYR A 64 8.94 5.28 10.42
CA TYR A 64 7.67 4.63 10.13
C TYR A 64 7.85 3.30 9.39
N ALA A 65 8.88 3.23 8.53
CA ALA A 65 9.23 2.00 7.82
C ALA A 65 9.73 0.91 8.79
N ILE A 66 10.58 1.30 9.74
CA ILE A 66 11.11 0.40 10.77
C ILE A 66 10.00 -0.07 11.70
N GLU A 67 9.13 0.83 12.15
CA GLU A 67 8.04 0.51 13.06
C GLU A 67 6.99 -0.39 12.41
N LEU A 68 6.66 -0.17 11.13
CA LEU A 68 5.79 -1.09 10.40
C LEU A 68 6.41 -2.48 10.32
N LEU A 69 7.70 -2.60 9.97
CA LEU A 69 8.35 -3.91 9.87
C LEU A 69 8.35 -4.66 11.20
N ARG A 70 8.58 -3.97 12.32
CA ARG A 70 8.56 -4.56 13.67
C ARG A 70 7.21 -5.15 14.07
N ARG A 71 6.11 -4.68 13.48
CA ARG A 71 4.75 -5.17 13.78
C ARG A 71 4.33 -6.34 12.89
N LEU A 72 5.07 -6.59 11.81
CA LEU A 72 4.81 -7.67 10.87
C LEU A 72 5.62 -8.94 11.16
N GLY A 73 6.67 -8.85 12.00
CA GLY A 73 7.46 -9.98 12.50
C GLY A 73 7.23 -10.21 13.98
#